data_AF-A0A5J4UZ85-F1
#
_entry.id   AF-A0A5J4UZ85-F1
#
_cell.length_a   1.000
_cell.length_b   1.000
_cell.length_c   1.000
_cell.angle_alpha   90.00
_cell.angle_beta   90.00
_cell.angle_gamma   90.00
#
_symmetry.space_group_name_H-M   'P 1'
#
loop_
_entity.id
_entity.type
_entity.pdbx_description
1 polymer ?
#
loop_
_entity_poly.entity_id
_entity_poly.type
_entity_poly.pdbx_seq_one_letter_code
_entity_poly.pdbx_strand_id
1 'polypeptide(L)' 'MSQQTEQKQIETAIFAGGCFWGVEYHMQRAAGVKSVESGFIGGTKINPTYQEVCQKNTGHSEAVRIIFDPSETNYETLAK' A
#
# COMPACT_ATOMS: atom_id res chain seq x y z
N MET A 1 28.32 5.22 23.49
CA MET A 1 27.65 5.92 22.37
C MET A 1 26.36 5.18 22.08
N SER A 2 25.30 5.54 22.81
CA SER A 2 23.98 4.94 22.65
C SER A 2 23.36 5.54 21.39
N GLN A 3 23.35 4.78 20.31
CA GLN A 3 22.59 5.16 19.12
C GLN A 3 21.11 5.00 19.49
N GLN A 4 20.46 6.11 19.85
CA GLN A 4 19.00 6.18 19.85
C GLN A 4 18.59 6.09 18.38
N THR A 5 18.18 4.91 17.93
CA THR A 5 17.40 4.77 16.70
C THR A 5 16.12 5.55 16.94
N GLU A 6 16.05 6.73 16.35
CA GLU A 6 14.81 7.50 16.23
C GLU A 6 13.77 6.55 15.64
N GLN A 7 12.86 6.05 16.48
CA GLN A 7 11.72 5.27 16.04
C GLN A 7 10.82 6.24 15.29
N LYS A 8 11.15 6.53 14.03
CA LYS A 8 10.23 7.18 13.11
C LYS A 8 9.02 6.27 13.08
N GLN A 9 7.92 6.70 13.69
CA GLN A 9 6.72 5.90 13.81
C GLN A 9 6.18 5.73 12.39
N ILE A 10 6.41 4.60 11.73
CA ILE A 10 5.99 4.42 10.34
C ILE A 10 4.66 3.70 10.34
N GLU A 11 3.68 4.27 9.67
CA GLU A 11 2.35 3.68 9.55
C GLU A 11 2.16 3.02 8.19
N THR A 12 1.24 2.06 8.15
CA THR A 12 0.88 1.33 6.93
C THR A 12 -0.58 1.54 6.61
N ALA A 13 -0.84 2.03 5.39
CA ALA A 13 -2.17 2.10 4.81
C ALA A 13 -2.30 1.07 3.70
N ILE A 14 -3.50 0.53 3.49
CA ILE A 14 -3.81 -0.30 2.33
C ILE A 14 -5.02 0.32 1.62
N PHE A 15 -4.88 0.57 0.33
CA PHE A 15 -5.95 1.14 -0.49
C PHE A 15 -6.28 0.22 -1.65
N ALA A 16 -7.56 -0.05 -1.84
CA ALA A 16 -8.11 -0.81 -2.97
C ALA A 16 -9.10 0.09 -3.70
N GLY A 17 -8.67 0.72 -4.79
CA GLY A 17 -9.43 1.78 -5.49
C GLY A 17 -9.57 1.58 -7.00
N GLY A 18 -9.18 0.42 -7.54
CA GLY A 18 -9.12 0.16 -8.98
C GLY A 18 -7.70 -0.21 -9.41
N CYS A 19 -7.28 0.27 -10.59
CA CYS A 19 -5.98 -0.09 -11.17
C CYS A 19 -4.82 0.32 -10.25
N PHE A 20 -4.11 -0.67 -9.70
CA PHE A 20 -3.04 -0.42 -8.73
C PHE A 20 -1.89 0.41 -9.31
N TRP A 21 -1.64 0.40 -10.62
CA TRP A 21 -0.62 1.24 -11.26
C TRP A 21 -0.89 2.73 -11.10
N GLY A 22 -2.16 3.15 -11.23
CA GLY A 22 -2.55 4.54 -11.04
C GLY A 22 -2.38 4.95 -9.58
N VAL A 23 -2.87 4.12 -8.66
CA VAL A 23 -2.80 4.41 -7.22
C VAL A 23 -1.35 4.44 -6.75
N GLU A 24 -0.52 3.47 -7.15
CA GLU A 24 0.90 3.44 -6.83
C GLU A 24 1.62 4.69 -7.33
N TYR A 25 1.40 5.08 -8.58
CA TYR A 25 2.02 6.27 -9.16
C TYR A 25 1.66 7.56 -8.41
N HIS A 26 0.40 7.72 -8.02
CA HIS A 26 -0.03 8.88 -7.24
C HIS A 26 0.55 8.87 -5.82
N MET A 27 0.58 7.70 -5.18
CA MET A 27 1.01 7.55 -3.79
C MET A 27 2.52 7.64 -3.63
N GLN A 28 3.31 7.16 -4.59
CA GLN A 28 4.76 7.36 -4.60
C GLN A 28 5.17 8.84 -4.65
N ARG A 29 4.28 9.71 -5.14
CA ARG A 29 4.50 11.16 -5.22
C ARG A 29 3.93 11.92 -4.02
N ALA A 30 3.16 11.26 -3.15
CA ALA A 30 2.57 11.89 -1.99
C ALA A 30 3.65 12.20 -0.94
N ALA A 31 3.55 13.39 -0.32
CA ALA A 31 4.47 13.78 0.74
C ALA A 31 4.34 12.83 1.94
N GLY A 32 5.46 12.52 2.58
CA GLY A 32 5.51 11.60 3.72
C GLY A 32 5.47 10.11 3.37
N VAL A 33 5.18 9.73 2.12
CA VAL A 33 5.25 8.32 1.70
C VAL A 33 6.71 7.87 1.58
N LYS A 34 7.01 6.70 2.15
CA LYS A 34 8.35 6.08 2.14
C LYS A 34 8.43 4.92 1.17
N SER A 35 7.38 4.10 1.09
CA SER A 35 7.31 2.96 0.16
C SER A 35 5.88 2.71 -0.27
N VAL A 36 5.71 2.23 -1.50
CA VAL A 36 4.42 1.74 -2.02
C VAL A 36 4.67 0.40 -2.71
N GLU A 37 3.84 -0.58 -2.40
CA GLU A 37 3.91 -1.93 -2.96
C GLU A 37 2.55 -2.32 -3.53
N SER A 38 2.50 -2.61 -4.83
CA SER A 38 1.31 -3.18 -5.48
C SER A 38 1.09 -4.64 -5.11
N GLY A 39 -0.15 -5.03 -4.82
CA GLY A 39 -0.50 -6.40 -4.49
C GLY A 39 -1.99 -6.70 -4.60
N PHE A 40 -2.39 -7.80 -3.99
CA PHE A 40 -3.73 -8.38 -4.08
C PHE A 40 -4.23 -8.75 -2.68
N ILE A 41 -5.46 -8.37 -2.35
CA ILE A 41 -6.08 -8.67 -1.05
C ILE A 41 -7.55 -9.07 -1.20
N GLY A 42 -8.13 -9.64 -0.14
CA GLY A 42 -9.58 -9.89 -0.04
C GLY A 42 -10.08 -11.16 -0.74
N GLY A 43 -9.22 -11.89 -1.45
CA GLY A 43 -9.57 -13.18 -2.04
C GLY A 43 -9.34 -14.37 -1.12
N THR A 44 -9.75 -15.54 -1.58
CA THR A 44 -9.70 -16.80 -0.82
C THR A 44 -8.41 -17.59 -1.07
N LYS A 45 -7.70 -17.29 -2.17
CA LYS A 45 -6.47 -17.99 -2.54
C LYS A 45 -5.27 -17.41 -1.81
N ILE A 46 -4.51 -18.27 -1.11
CA ILE A 46 -3.25 -17.88 -0.48
C ILE A 46 -2.17 -17.72 -1.57
N ASN A 47 -1.45 -16.59 -1.56
CA ASN A 47 -0.38 -16.25 -2.51
C ASN A 47 -0.79 -16.42 -3.99
N PRO A 48 -1.82 -15.68 -4.47
CA PRO A 48 -2.24 -15.76 -5.85
C PRO A 48 -1.14 -15.21 -6.77
N THR A 49 -1.01 -15.78 -7.96
CA THR A 49 -0.21 -15.18 -9.03
C THR A 49 -1.03 -14.16 -9.79
N TYR A 50 -0.36 -13.20 -10.45
CA TYR A 50 -1.01 -12.17 -11.28
C TYR A 50 -2.00 -12.77 -12.29
N GLN A 51 -1.60 -13.84 -12.97
CA GLN A 51 -2.44 -14.51 -13.97
C GLN A 51 -3.73 -15.08 -13.37
N GLU A 52 -3.70 -15.58 -12.14
CA GLU A 52 -4.87 -16.14 -11.46
C GLU A 52 -5.85 -15.05 -11.01
N VAL A 53 -5.33 -13.89 -10.60
CA VAL A 53 -6.17 -12.72 -10.30
C VAL A 53 -6.82 -12.18 -11.58
N CYS A 54 -6.09 -12.09 -12.69
CA CYS A 54 -6.64 -11.69 -13.98
C CYS A 54 -7.75 -12.63 -14.48
N GLN A 55 -7.69 -13.92 -14.13
CA GLN A 55 -8.75 -14.88 -14.43
C GLN A 55 -10.02 -14.69 -13.58
N LYS A 56 -10.03 -13.74 -12.64
CA LYS A 56 -11.16 -13.40 -11.75
C LYS A 56 -11.68 -14.53 -10.87
N ASN A 57 -10.95 -15.65 -10.77
CA ASN A 57 -11.38 -16.83 -10.01
C ASN A 57 -10.94 -16.83 -8.54
N THR A 58 -10.10 -15.88 -8.13
CA THR A 58 -9.49 -15.89 -6.79
C THR A 58 -10.22 -14.98 -5.78
N GLY A 59 -11.12 -14.12 -6.27
CA GLY A 59 -11.83 -13.12 -5.45
C GLY A 59 -10.93 -11.99 -4.94
N HIS A 60 -9.68 -11.92 -5.38
CA HIS A 60 -8.77 -10.85 -4.97
C HIS A 60 -9.09 -9.53 -5.65
N SER A 61 -8.97 -8.45 -4.90
CA SER A 61 -8.99 -7.08 -5.37
C SER A 61 -7.58 -6.54 -5.47
N GLU A 62 -7.35 -5.72 -6.48
CA GLU A 62 -6.13 -4.94 -6.63
C GLU A 62 -6.02 -3.92 -5.49
N ALA A 63 -4.90 -3.95 -4.78
CA ALA A 63 -4.63 -3.03 -3.69
C ALA A 63 -3.17 -2.62 -3.65
N VAL A 64 -2.89 -1.47 -3.06
CA VAL A 64 -1.54 -1.00 -2.80
C VAL A 64 -1.32 -0.89 -1.30
N ARG A 65 -0.16 -1.35 -0.84
CA ARG A 65 0.33 -1.15 0.52
C ARG A 65 1.23 0.07 0.53
N ILE A 66 0.91 1.04 1.38
CA ILE A 66 1.64 2.30 1.49
C ILE A 66 2.25 2.37 2.87
N ILE A 67 3.54 2.60 2.93
CA ILE A 67 4.30 2.85 4.14
C ILE A 67 4.57 4.35 4.18
N PHE A 68 4.02 5.05 5.17
CA PHE A 68 4.10 6.51 5.28
C PHE A 68 4.48 6.97 6.69
N ASP A 69 4.98 8.20 6.76
CA ASP A 69 5.31 8.85 8.01
C ASP A 69 4.12 9.71 8.50
N PRO A 70 3.47 9.35 9.62
CA PRO A 70 2.35 10.06 10.23
C PRO A 70 2.71 11.48 10.67
N SER A 71 4.00 11.80 10.82
CA SER A 71 4.46 13.16 11.12
C SER A 71 4.45 14.08 9.89
N GLU A 72 4.52 13.51 8.68
CA GLU A 72 4.54 14.24 7.41
C GLU A 72 3.17 14.20 6.69
N THR A 73 2.42 13.09 6.82
CA THR A 73 1.09 12.90 6.21
C THR A 73 0.20 12.06 7.12
N ASN A 74 -1.09 11.89 6.82
CA ASN A 74 -1.99 11.04 7.59
C ASN A 74 -2.89 10.21 6.68
N TYR A 75 -3.54 9.18 7.25
CA TYR A 75 -4.40 8.26 6.49
C TYR A 75 -5.52 8.99 5.73
N GLU A 76 -6.14 10.00 6.34
CA GLU A 76 -7.23 10.76 5.71
C GLU A 76 -6.75 11.55 4.49
N THR A 77 -5.55 12.15 4.57
CA THR A 77 -4.92 12.85 3.44
C THR A 77 -4.58 11.89 2.32
N LEU A 78 -4.13 10.67 2.63
CA LEU A 78 -3.85 9.63 1.63
C LEU A 78 -5.13 9.03 1.03
N ALA A 79 -6.26 9.10 1.72
CA ALA A 79 -7.54 8.55 1.28
C ALA A 79 -8.37 9.52 0.42
N LYS A 80 -7.99 10.80 0.36
CA LYS A 80 -8.68 11.87 -0.39
C LYS A 80 -8.16 12.00 -1.81
#